data_AF-A0A3A6HEM4-F1
#
_entry.id   AF-A0A3A6HEM4-F1
#
_cell.length_a   1.000
_cell.length_b   1.000
_cell.length_c   1.000
_cell.angle_alpha   90.00
_cell.angle_beta   90.00
_cell.angle_gamma   90.00
#
_symmetry.space_group_name_H-M   'P 1'
#
loop_
_entity.id
_entity.type
_entity.pdbx_description
1 polymer ?
#
loop_
_entity_poly.entity_id
_entity_poly.type
_entity_poly.pdbx_seq_one_letter_code
_entity_poly.pdbx_strand_id
1 'polypeptide(L)'
;MGRELKRVPLDFDYPLNQVWYGYFLRPSTCMSGDDEEYCESCRKFAEIKGIPVTSYGCPNFNDFTEIFMKQFEPPAGEGYQLWGTTTEGEPRSPVFETLDELCEWCAENDTVFADIKATKEEWKEMLDADFVHAKVGNIVFT
;
A
#
# COMPACT_ATOMS: atom_id res chain seq x y z
N MET A 1 -1.62 -12.02 -8.06
CA MET A 1 -2.07 -11.17 -6.93
C MET A 1 -1.14 -11.47 -5.79
N GLY A 2 0.05 -10.86 -5.81
CA GLY A 2 1.07 -11.05 -4.80
C GLY A 2 0.83 -10.12 -3.63
N ARG A 3 1.51 -10.42 -2.52
CA ARG A 3 1.46 -9.66 -1.29
C ARG A 3 2.89 -9.32 -0.87
N GLU A 4 3.04 -8.15 -0.29
CA GLU A 4 4.31 -7.68 0.24
C GLU A 4 4.11 -7.03 1.61
N LEU A 5 5.16 -7.05 2.42
CA LEU A 5 5.19 -6.35 3.69
C LEU A 5 5.73 -4.94 3.49
N LYS A 6 5.00 -3.91 3.90
CA LYS A 6 5.53 -2.55 3.98
C LYS A 6 5.53 -2.04 5.42
N ARG A 7 6.52 -1.19 5.68
CA ARG A 7 6.71 -0.52 6.97
C ARG A 7 6.23 0.91 6.86
N VAL A 8 5.17 1.26 7.57
CA VAL A 8 4.50 2.57 7.49
C VAL A 8 4.32 3.18 8.89
N PRO A 9 4.12 4.50 9.03
CA PRO A 9 3.80 5.12 10.31
C PRO A 9 2.58 4.47 10.97
N LEU A 10 2.56 4.38 12.31
CA LEU A 10 1.43 3.80 13.05
C LEU A 10 0.13 4.57 12.86
N ASP A 11 0.23 5.87 12.60
CA ASP A 11 -0.85 6.80 12.29
C ASP A 11 -1.11 6.92 10.78
N PHE A 12 -0.55 6.02 9.95
CA PHE A 12 -0.77 6.04 8.50
C PHE A 12 -2.24 5.74 8.18
N ASP A 13 -2.98 6.81 7.92
CA ASP A 13 -4.40 6.79 7.56
C ASP A 13 -4.58 6.91 6.04
N TYR A 14 -4.59 5.74 5.37
CA TYR A 14 -4.93 5.63 3.95
C TYR A 14 -6.03 4.59 3.73
N PRO A 15 -6.99 4.81 2.82
CA PRO A 15 -8.08 3.87 2.62
C PRO A 15 -7.62 2.47 2.19
N LEU A 16 -8.20 1.44 2.84
CA LEU A 16 -7.89 0.04 2.53
C LEU A 16 -8.45 -0.36 1.16
N ASN A 17 -7.71 -1.22 0.46
CA ASN A 17 -8.00 -1.68 -0.91
C ASN A 17 -8.06 -0.56 -1.96
N GLN A 18 -7.57 0.63 -1.62
CA GLN A 18 -7.40 1.72 -2.57
C GLN A 18 -5.94 1.82 -2.97
N VAL A 19 -5.67 1.93 -4.27
CA VAL A 19 -4.30 2.07 -4.77
C VAL A 19 -3.66 3.34 -4.21
N TRP A 20 -2.42 3.24 -3.76
CA TRP A 20 -1.67 4.40 -3.29
C TRP A 20 -1.44 5.40 -4.42
N TYR A 21 -1.93 6.62 -4.25
CA TYR A 21 -1.93 7.64 -5.32
C TYR A 21 -0.53 7.98 -5.84
N GLY A 22 0.52 7.77 -5.03
CA GLY A 22 1.92 7.93 -5.45
C GLY A 22 2.29 7.10 -6.67
N TYR A 23 1.62 5.96 -6.89
CA TYR A 23 1.85 5.09 -8.05
C TYR A 23 1.14 5.57 -9.32
N PHE A 24 0.13 6.43 -9.17
CA PHE A 24 -0.58 7.07 -10.28
C PHE A 24 0.05 8.38 -10.76
N LEU A 25 0.97 8.93 -9.97
CA LEU A 25 1.67 10.16 -10.28
C LEU A 25 2.37 10.07 -11.65
N ARG A 26 2.03 10.98 -12.56
CA ARG A 26 2.73 11.16 -13.83
C ARG A 26 3.24 12.60 -13.95
N PRO A 27 4.42 12.85 -14.55
CA PRO A 27 5.10 14.16 -14.54
C PRO A 27 4.34 15.36 -15.13
N SER A 28 3.17 15.17 -15.72
CA SER A 28 2.51 16.22 -16.49
C SER A 28 0.99 16.11 -16.55
N THR A 29 0.38 15.15 -15.85
CA THR A 29 -1.05 14.86 -16.04
C THR A 29 -1.69 14.45 -14.74
N CYS A 30 -2.67 15.24 -14.31
CA CYS A 30 -3.59 14.86 -13.26
C CYS A 30 -4.38 13.65 -13.73
N MET A 31 -4.38 12.56 -12.96
CA MET A 31 -5.18 11.37 -13.29
C MET A 31 -6.68 11.62 -13.05
N SER A 32 -7.00 12.58 -12.20
CA SER A 32 -8.32 12.84 -11.66
C SER A 32 -9.23 13.65 -12.58
N GLY A 33 -9.11 13.54 -13.92
CA GLY A 33 -9.71 14.41 -14.94
C GLY A 33 -11.25 14.51 -14.98
N ASP A 34 -11.86 14.85 -13.83
CA ASP A 34 -13.27 14.91 -13.40
C ASP A 34 -13.75 13.78 -12.47
N ASP A 35 -12.86 12.91 -11.98
CA ASP A 35 -13.21 11.85 -11.01
C ASP A 35 -12.96 12.32 -9.56
N GLU A 36 -14.04 12.40 -8.77
CA GLU A 36 -14.02 12.86 -7.38
C GLU A 36 -13.19 11.93 -6.47
N GLU A 37 -13.18 10.62 -6.73
CA GLU A 37 -12.49 9.63 -5.90
C GLU A 37 -10.97 9.76 -6.04
N TYR A 38 -10.48 9.96 -7.27
CA TYR A 38 -9.07 10.25 -7.52
C TYR A 38 -8.67 11.64 -6.99
N CYS A 39 -9.59 12.60 -6.95
CA CYS A 39 -9.33 13.90 -6.34
C CYS A 39 -9.16 13.80 -4.82
N GLU A 40 -9.98 12.99 -4.13
CA GLU A 40 -9.83 12.72 -2.70
C GLU A 40 -8.51 12.02 -2.38
N SER A 41 -8.18 10.98 -3.16
CA SER A 41 -6.92 10.23 -3.03
C SER A 41 -5.70 11.14 -3.24
N CYS A 42 -5.77 12.02 -4.23
CA CYS A 42 -4.74 13.02 -4.52
C CYS A 42 -4.49 13.96 -3.34
N ARG A 43 -5.57 14.45 -2.71
CA ARG A 43 -5.48 15.33 -1.54
C ARG A 43 -4.92 14.62 -0.32
N LYS A 44 -5.39 13.40 -0.02
CA LYS A 44 -4.88 12.58 1.09
C LYS A 44 -3.40 12.27 0.92
N PHE A 45 -3.00 11.87 -0.29
CA PHE A 45 -1.59 11.64 -0.62
C PHE A 45 -0.73 12.90 -0.36
N ALA A 46 -1.21 14.05 -0.82
CA ALA A 46 -0.53 15.32 -0.60
C ALA A 46 -0.41 15.67 0.88
N GLU A 47 -1.44 15.43 1.68
CA GLU A 47 -1.42 15.62 3.13
C GLU A 47 -0.38 14.71 3.80
N ILE A 48 -0.40 13.40 3.51
CA ILE A 48 0.55 12.42 4.05
C ILE A 48 2.00 12.77 3.70
N LYS A 49 2.23 13.30 2.49
CA LYS A 49 3.56 13.70 2.02
C LYS A 49 3.95 15.14 2.34
N GLY A 50 3.03 15.92 2.94
CA GLY A 50 3.24 17.34 3.23
C GLY A 50 3.40 18.23 2.00
N ILE A 51 2.78 17.87 0.88
CA ILE A 51 2.81 18.64 -0.37
C ILE A 51 1.89 19.85 -0.25
N PRO A 52 2.38 21.08 -0.54
CA PRO A 52 1.55 22.27 -0.43
C PRO A 52 0.43 22.27 -1.47
N VAL A 53 -0.76 22.70 -1.06
CA VAL A 53 -1.89 22.92 -1.97
C VAL A 53 -1.81 24.32 -2.59
N THR A 54 -2.17 24.41 -3.86
CA THR A 54 -2.31 25.68 -4.58
C THR A 54 -3.59 26.40 -4.14
N SER A 55 -3.72 27.68 -4.52
CA SER A 55 -4.93 28.48 -4.31
C SER A 55 -6.20 27.88 -4.93
N TYR A 56 -6.05 26.93 -5.85
CA TYR A 56 -7.15 26.24 -6.53
C TYR A 56 -7.59 24.95 -5.79
N GLY A 57 -6.98 24.62 -4.65
CA GLY A 57 -7.29 23.41 -3.87
C GLY A 57 -6.64 22.13 -4.40
N CYS A 58 -5.81 22.23 -5.45
CA CYS A 58 -5.05 21.11 -5.99
C CYS A 58 -3.62 21.09 -5.43
N PRO A 59 -3.04 19.90 -5.11
CA PRO A 59 -1.64 19.79 -4.70
C PRO A 59 -0.69 20.35 -5.77
N ASN A 60 0.34 21.07 -5.32
CA ASN A 60 1.34 21.64 -6.22
C ASN A 60 2.40 20.59 -6.54
N PHE A 61 2.21 19.93 -7.67
CA PHE A 61 3.15 18.94 -8.19
C PHE A 61 4.28 19.55 -9.04
N ASN A 62 4.40 20.86 -9.20
CA ASN A 62 5.42 21.45 -10.10
C ASN A 62 6.86 21.19 -9.66
N ASP A 63 7.11 20.89 -8.39
CA ASP A 63 8.43 20.46 -7.87
C ASP A 63 8.69 18.96 -8.11
N PHE A 64 7.97 18.35 -9.07
CA PHE A 64 7.86 16.91 -9.30
C PHE A 64 9.17 16.16 -9.50
N THR A 65 10.21 16.82 -10.00
CA THR A 65 11.46 16.14 -10.36
C THR A 65 12.18 15.55 -9.15
N GLU A 66 12.01 16.12 -7.95
CA GLU A 66 12.53 15.54 -6.70
C GLU A 66 11.54 14.57 -6.03
N ILE A 67 10.23 14.80 -6.21
CA ILE A 67 9.13 13.99 -5.66
C ILE A 67 9.05 12.62 -6.35
N PHE A 68 9.17 12.57 -7.67
CA PHE A 68 9.00 11.35 -8.46
C PHE A 68 10.04 10.26 -8.13
N MET A 69 11.27 10.65 -7.78
CA MET A 69 12.32 9.68 -7.40
C MET A 69 12.28 9.25 -5.93
N LYS A 70 11.61 10.00 -5.03
CA LYS A 70 11.68 9.78 -3.57
C LYS A 70 10.35 9.52 -2.87
N GLN A 71 9.20 9.79 -3.51
CA GLN A 71 7.88 9.71 -2.86
C GLN A 71 6.89 8.71 -3.49
N PHE A 72 7.38 7.82 -4.37
CA PHE A 72 6.58 6.73 -4.96
C PHE A 72 6.05 5.78 -3.87
N GLU A 73 6.92 5.37 -2.97
CA GLU A 73 6.58 4.48 -1.85
C GLU A 73 5.81 5.21 -0.74
N PRO A 74 4.95 4.51 0.03
CA PRO A 74 4.38 5.06 1.26
C PRO A 74 5.51 5.52 2.22
N PRO A 75 5.23 6.48 3.12
CA PRO A 75 6.21 6.89 4.11
C PRO A 75 6.70 5.68 4.92
N ALA A 76 8.00 5.61 5.19
CA ALA A 76 8.56 4.56 6.04
C ALA A 76 8.25 4.86 7.51
N GLY A 77 7.86 3.85 8.27
CA GLY A 77 7.61 3.97 9.71
C GLY A 77 7.81 2.65 10.45
N GLU A 78 7.41 2.61 11.72
CA GLU A 78 7.60 1.43 12.58
C GLU A 78 6.49 0.39 12.44
N GLY A 79 5.32 0.79 11.95
CA GLY A 79 4.17 -0.09 11.78
C GLY A 79 4.35 -1.11 10.66
N TYR A 80 3.59 -2.20 10.76
CA TYR A 80 3.54 -3.30 9.82
C TYR A 80 2.21 -3.27 9.07
N GLN A 81 2.26 -3.30 7.74
CA GLN A 81 1.07 -3.31 6.91
C GLN A 81 1.25 -4.25 5.72
N LEU A 82 0.20 -5.01 5.39
CA LEU A 82 0.16 -5.86 4.21
C LEU A 82 -0.27 -5.05 2.99
N TRP A 83 0.44 -5.20 1.88
CA TRP A 83 0.19 -4.51 0.62
C TRP A 83 0.01 -5.49 -0.53
N GLY A 84 -0.81 -5.13 -1.52
CA GLY A 84 -0.98 -5.90 -2.76
C GLY A 84 0.02 -5.48 -3.84
N THR A 85 0.62 -6.43 -4.57
CA THR A 85 1.65 -6.11 -5.59
C THR A 85 1.14 -6.13 -7.03
N THR A 86 -0.05 -6.67 -7.28
CA THR A 86 -0.51 -7.00 -8.65
C THR A 86 -1.52 -6.03 -9.23
N THR A 87 -2.21 -5.27 -8.38
CA THR A 87 -3.24 -4.30 -8.76
C THR A 87 -2.88 -2.88 -8.36
N GLU A 88 -1.57 -2.61 -8.37
CA GLU A 88 -0.97 -1.27 -8.28
C GLU A 88 -0.64 -0.79 -6.87
N GLY A 89 -0.56 -1.62 -5.84
CA GLY A 89 0.05 -1.19 -4.56
C GLY A 89 -0.95 -0.59 -3.60
N GLU A 90 -1.98 -1.37 -3.27
CA GLU A 90 -3.02 -1.03 -2.32
C GLU A 90 -2.69 -1.58 -0.90
N PRO A 91 -2.91 -0.81 0.18
CA PRO A 91 -2.84 -1.35 1.53
C PRO A 91 -4.05 -2.25 1.76
N ARG A 92 -3.80 -3.49 2.17
CA ARG A 92 -4.84 -4.51 2.38
C ARG A 92 -5.25 -4.64 3.84
N SER A 93 -4.31 -4.37 4.74
CA SER A 93 -4.54 -4.43 6.19
C SER A 93 -4.48 -3.04 6.83
N PRO A 94 -5.06 -2.86 8.02
CA PRO A 94 -4.66 -1.79 8.93
C PRO A 94 -3.17 -1.85 9.26
N VAL A 95 -2.66 -0.78 9.86
CA VAL A 95 -1.29 -0.75 10.40
C VAL A 95 -1.28 -1.39 11.78
N PHE A 96 -0.33 -2.29 12.01
CA PHE A 96 -0.11 -2.95 13.29
C PHE A 96 1.24 -2.57 13.88
N GLU A 97 1.36 -2.58 15.20
CA GLU A 97 2.63 -2.31 15.89
C GLU A 97 3.61 -3.47 15.73
N THR A 98 3.08 -4.69 15.62
CA THR A 98 3.89 -5.91 15.53
C THR A 98 3.54 -6.77 14.33
N LEU A 99 4.54 -7.50 13.83
CA LEU A 99 4.33 -8.49 12.75
C LEU A 99 3.36 -9.60 13.19
N ASP A 100 3.38 -9.99 14.46
CA ASP A 100 2.50 -11.06 14.97
C ASP A 100 1.02 -10.68 14.92
N GLU A 101 0.68 -9.43 15.23
CA GLU A 101 -0.69 -8.90 15.10
C GLU A 101 -1.13 -8.86 13.63
N LEU A 102 -0.24 -8.43 12.73
CA LEU A 102 -0.50 -8.44 11.29
C LEU A 102 -0.79 -9.86 10.81
N CYS A 103 0.07 -10.83 11.13
CA CYS A 103 -0.10 -12.22 10.71
C CYS A 103 -1.39 -12.85 11.24
N GLU A 104 -1.79 -12.49 12.47
CA GLU A 104 -3.04 -12.95 13.08
C GLU A 104 -4.26 -12.39 12.34
N TRP A 105 -4.23 -11.09 12.03
CA TRP A 105 -5.27 -10.47 11.22
C TRP A 105 -5.34 -11.08 9.81
N CYS A 106 -4.19 -11.29 9.16
CA CYS A 106 -4.09 -11.86 7.82
C CYS A 106 -4.63 -13.30 7.74
N ALA A 107 -4.42 -14.12 8.77
CA ALA A 107 -4.93 -15.49 8.81
C ALA A 107 -6.47 -15.55 8.77
N GLU A 108 -7.13 -14.56 9.37
CA GLU A 108 -8.60 -14.49 9.39
C GLU A 108 -9.18 -13.73 8.19
N ASN A 109 -8.55 -12.61 7.82
CA ASN A 109 -9.14 -11.59 6.95
C ASN A 109 -8.58 -11.54 5.51
N ASP A 110 -7.42 -12.17 5.23
CA ASP A 110 -6.81 -12.14 3.89
C ASP A 110 -6.45 -13.55 3.38
N THR A 111 -6.05 -13.60 2.12
CA THR A 111 -5.58 -14.79 1.42
C THR A 111 -4.17 -14.57 0.90
N VAL A 112 -3.39 -15.63 0.77
CA VAL A 112 -2.05 -15.57 0.17
C VAL A 112 -2.11 -15.53 -1.35
N PHE A 113 -3.06 -16.28 -1.92
CA PHE A 113 -3.29 -16.32 -3.36
C PHE A 113 -4.74 -16.77 -3.62
N ALA A 114 -5.48 -16.03 -4.47
CA ALA A 114 -6.89 -16.30 -4.76
C ALA A 114 -7.71 -16.55 -3.48
N ASP A 115 -8.28 -17.74 -3.32
CA ASP A 115 -9.06 -18.20 -2.17
C ASP A 115 -8.25 -18.98 -1.12
N ILE A 116 -6.93 -19.11 -1.31
CA ILE A 116 -6.04 -19.86 -0.42
C ILE A 116 -5.69 -19.01 0.80
N LYS A 117 -6.10 -19.49 1.98
CA LYS A 117 -5.68 -18.91 3.27
C LYS A 117 -4.39 -19.56 3.77
N ALA A 118 -3.68 -18.83 4.62
CA ALA A 118 -2.52 -19.32 5.35
C ALA A 118 -2.71 -19.05 6.84
N THR A 119 -2.08 -19.88 7.66
CA THR A 119 -2.03 -19.73 9.12
C THR A 119 -1.14 -18.57 9.54
N LYS A 120 -1.23 -18.14 10.80
CA LYS A 120 -0.38 -17.08 11.36
C LYS A 120 1.11 -17.41 11.20
N GLU A 121 1.48 -18.66 11.47
CA GLU A 121 2.85 -19.15 11.37
C GLU A 121 3.35 -19.10 9.92
N GLU A 122 2.55 -19.57 8.96
CA GLU A 122 2.89 -19.49 7.54
C GLU A 122 3.03 -18.04 7.09
N TRP A 123 2.09 -17.15 7.45
CA TRP A 123 2.19 -15.72 7.16
C TRP A 123 3.46 -15.12 7.72
N LYS A 124 3.84 -15.47 8.95
CA LYS A 124 5.07 -14.99 9.58
C LYS A 124 6.31 -15.45 8.81
N GLU A 125 6.38 -16.73 8.45
CA GLU A 125 7.50 -17.26 7.64
C GLU A 125 7.59 -16.56 6.28
N MET A 126 6.45 -16.36 5.62
CA MET A 126 6.39 -15.71 4.31
C MET A 126 6.79 -14.23 4.34
N LEU A 127 6.28 -13.47 5.32
CA LEU A 127 6.57 -12.05 5.46
C LEU A 127 8.00 -11.80 5.95
N ASP A 128 8.54 -12.67 6.81
CA ASP A 128 9.94 -12.60 7.25
C ASP A 128 10.91 -12.95 6.12
N ALA A 129 10.52 -13.88 5.22
CA ALA A 129 11.26 -14.20 4.01
C ALA A 129 11.08 -13.19 2.87
N ASP A 130 10.26 -12.15 3.05
CA ASP A 130 9.84 -11.19 2.03
C ASP A 130 9.33 -11.87 0.74
N PHE A 131 8.68 -13.03 0.91
CA PHE A 131 8.25 -13.88 -0.19
C PHE A 131 6.92 -14.58 0.15
N VAL A 132 5.82 -13.87 -0.09
CA VAL A 132 4.47 -14.42 0.08
C VAL A 132 4.11 -15.34 -1.09
N HIS A 133 3.80 -16.59 -0.76
CA HIS A 133 3.48 -17.62 -1.74
C HIS A 133 2.45 -18.61 -1.18
N ALA A 134 1.56 -19.11 -2.04
CA ALA A 134 0.64 -20.17 -1.67
C ALA A 134 1.19 -21.53 -2.12
N LYS A 135 1.12 -22.55 -1.26
CA LYS A 135 1.53 -23.92 -1.61
C LYS A 135 0.31 -24.85 -1.59
N VAL A 136 0.00 -25.45 -2.74
CA VAL A 136 -1.04 -26.49 -2.85
C VAL A 136 -0.40 -27.76 -3.38
N GLY A 137 -0.18 -28.72 -2.48
CA GLY A 137 0.58 -29.94 -2.79
C GLY A 137 2.05 -29.64 -3.13
N ASN A 138 2.49 -30.03 -4.32
CA ASN A 138 3.85 -29.76 -4.82
C ASN A 138 3.95 -28.48 -5.68
N ILE A 139 2.85 -27.73 -5.83
CA ILE A 139 2.81 -26.52 -6.66
C ILE A 139 2.89 -25.29 -5.76
N VAL A 140 3.77 -24.35 -6.12
CA VAL A 140 3.93 -23.05 -5.47
C VAL A 140 3.36 -21.98 -6.38
N PHE A 141 2.50 -21.13 -5.83
CA PHE A 141 1.88 -19.98 -6.49
C PHE A 141 2.41 -18.70 -5.86
N THR A 142 2.72 -17.70 -6.68
CA THR A 142 3.25 -16.37 -6.28
C THR A 142 2.44 -15.28 -6.95
#